data_AF-A0A4W5M2P6-F1
#
_entry.id   AF-A0A4W5M2P6-F1
#
_cell.length_a   1.000
_cell.length_b   1.000
_cell.length_c   1.000
_cell.angle_alpha   90.00
_cell.angle_beta   90.00
_cell.angle_gamma   90.00
#
_symmetry.space_group_name_H-M   'P 1'
#
loop_
_entity.id
_entity.type
_entity.pdbx_description
1 polymer ?
#
loop_
_entity_poly.entity_id
_entity_poly.type
_entity_poly.pdbx_seq_one_letter_code
_entity_poly.pdbx_strand_id
1 'polypeptide(L)'
;MTSPTILTNRRSLSSPQVHTHTVAPCSKHFPSTFTLLQVRVRRCPLTYGVGVLNRFVEGRHPRDKLLVKEGRDWCTDILDRFVSVDQSVALGEVVRRSYTPARSGQRKIIINIYCSISDDVVYISDPGVRKCGAITLDLPEALPGTVAGAERREIRATMQFGDTEIKVMAVDMATNQTVRAVIDFLSN
;
A
#
# COMPACT_ATOMS: atom_id res chain seq x y z
N MET A 1 -10.38 10.88 -15.10
CA MET A 1 -10.16 11.67 -13.87
C MET A 1 -9.11 10.95 -13.04
N THR A 2 -7.85 11.37 -13.11
CA THR A 2 -6.75 10.73 -12.37
C THR A 2 -6.97 10.88 -10.87
N SER A 3 -7.05 9.76 -10.16
CA SER A 3 -7.25 9.73 -8.70
C SER A 3 -6.16 10.57 -8.01
N PRO A 4 -6.48 11.39 -6.99
CA PRO A 4 -5.54 12.28 -6.31
C PRO A 4 -4.50 11.54 -5.44
N THR A 5 -4.22 10.27 -5.74
CA THR A 5 -3.27 9.46 -4.99
C THR A 5 -1.87 9.68 -5.52
N ILE A 6 -1.08 10.43 -4.75
CA ILE A 6 0.26 10.89 -5.13
C ILE A 6 1.29 10.15 -4.26
N LEU A 7 1.14 8.83 -4.15
CA LEU A 7 2.11 7.93 -3.54
C LEU A 7 2.83 7.14 -4.63
N THR A 8 4.12 6.93 -4.45
CA THR A 8 4.95 6.08 -5.30
C THR A 8 5.57 4.97 -4.48
N ASN A 9 5.62 3.74 -5.01
CA ASN A 9 6.21 2.63 -4.27
C ASN A 9 7.73 2.81 -4.18
N ARG A 10 8.31 2.77 -2.96
CA ARG A 10 9.76 2.99 -2.75
C ARG A 10 10.61 1.99 -3.53
N ARG A 11 10.14 0.74 -3.71
CA ARG A 11 10.85 -0.31 -4.48
C ARG A 11 10.90 -0.03 -5.98
N SER A 12 9.98 0.78 -6.51
CA SER A 12 9.93 1.13 -7.94
C SER A 12 10.90 2.27 -8.33
N LEU A 13 11.52 2.91 -7.33
CA LEU A 13 12.39 4.09 -7.50
C LEU A 13 13.88 3.76 -7.50
N SER A 14 14.25 2.56 -7.05
CA SER A 14 15.57 1.98 -7.24
C SER A 14 15.68 1.35 -8.63
N SER A 15 16.81 1.56 -9.34
CA SER A 15 17.14 0.87 -10.60
C SER A 15 16.90 -0.65 -10.50
N PRO A 16 16.58 -1.33 -11.61
CA PRO A 16 16.28 -2.76 -11.58
C PRO A 16 17.54 -3.56 -11.26
N GLN A 17 17.79 -3.83 -9.98
CA GLN A 17 18.59 -4.99 -9.62
C GLN A 17 17.68 -6.19 -9.61
N VAL A 18 17.94 -7.10 -10.56
CA VAL A 18 17.33 -8.43 -10.65
C VAL A 18 17.54 -9.14 -9.32
N HIS A 19 16.54 -9.06 -8.44
CA HIS A 19 16.45 -9.89 -7.25
C HIS A 19 15.51 -11.02 -7.61
N THR A 20 16.10 -12.19 -7.85
CA THR A 20 15.39 -13.47 -7.92
C THR A 20 14.53 -13.61 -6.67
N HIS A 21 13.22 -13.50 -6.85
CA HIS A 21 12.24 -13.82 -5.82
C HIS A 21 12.16 -15.34 -5.69
N THR A 22 12.97 -15.92 -4.79
CA THR A 22 12.67 -17.24 -4.25
C THR A 22 11.50 -17.07 -3.27
N VAL A 23 10.30 -17.40 -3.72
CA VAL A 23 9.15 -17.57 -2.83
C VAL A 23 9.41 -18.87 -2.05
N ALA A 24 9.85 -18.74 -0.81
CA ALA A 24 9.95 -19.88 0.08
C ALA A 24 8.52 -20.36 0.40
N PRO A 25 8.16 -21.63 0.16
CA PRO A 25 6.93 -22.19 0.69
C PRO A 25 7.05 -22.20 2.22
N CYS A 26 6.22 -21.40 2.89
CA CYS A 26 6.19 -21.32 4.34
C CYS A 26 5.47 -22.57 4.90
N SER A 27 6.11 -23.73 4.80
CA SER A 27 5.68 -24.94 5.50
C SER A 27 6.18 -24.84 6.95
N LYS A 28 5.44 -24.13 7.79
CA LYS A 28 5.74 -24.08 9.23
C LYS A 28 5.22 -25.36 9.88
N HIS A 29 6.13 -26.31 10.07
CA HIS A 29 5.98 -27.36 11.07
C HIS A 29 5.86 -26.69 12.44
N PHE A 30 4.72 -26.85 13.12
CA PHE A 30 4.50 -26.36 14.48
C PHE A 30 5.05 -27.40 15.47
N PRO A 31 6.10 -27.10 16.26
CA PRO A 31 6.50 -27.99 17.34
C PRO A 31 5.45 -27.93 18.45
N SER A 32 4.92 -29.10 18.80
CA SER A 32 3.94 -29.33 19.83
C SER A 32 4.57 -29.18 21.22
N THR A 33 4.52 -27.98 21.79
CA THR A 33 4.29 -27.68 23.23
C THR A 33 4.65 -26.23 23.49
N PHE A 34 3.67 -25.33 23.41
CA PHE A 34 3.72 -24.02 24.06
C PHE A 34 2.29 -23.50 24.19
N THR A 35 1.97 -22.93 25.34
CA THR A 35 0.65 -22.46 25.81
C THR A 35 -0.22 -21.88 24.69
N LEU A 36 -1.44 -22.42 24.54
CA LEU A 36 -2.39 -22.13 23.46
C LEU A 36 -2.91 -20.68 23.51
N LEU A 37 -2.13 -19.72 23.01
CA LEU A 37 -2.73 -18.57 22.35
C LEU A 37 -3.20 -19.08 20.99
N GLN A 38 -4.48 -19.46 20.91
CA GLN A 38 -5.11 -19.88 19.65
C GLN A 38 -4.99 -18.72 18.65
N VAL A 39 -4.00 -18.80 17.76
CA VAL A 39 -3.85 -17.86 16.65
C VAL A 39 -5.00 -18.16 15.70
N ARG A 40 -6.10 -17.41 15.82
CA ARG A 40 -7.24 -17.50 14.91
C ARG A 40 -6.78 -16.91 13.58
N VAL A 41 -6.58 -17.77 12.60
CA VAL A 41 -6.26 -17.40 11.21
C VAL A 41 -7.57 -17.29 10.45
N ARG A 42 -7.74 -16.21 9.68
CA ARG A 42 -8.89 -16.04 8.78
C ARG A 42 -8.43 -15.84 7.35
N ARG A 43 -9.26 -16.28 6.40
CA ARG A 43 -9.09 -15.92 4.99
C ARG A 43 -9.65 -14.53 4.74
N CYS A 44 -8.90 -13.71 4.02
CA CYS A 44 -9.36 -12.39 3.61
C CYS A 44 -10.54 -12.53 2.64
N PRO A 45 -11.70 -11.91 2.90
CA PRO A 45 -12.86 -12.04 2.03
C PRO A 45 -12.72 -11.25 0.72
N LEU A 46 -11.76 -10.31 0.66
CA LEU A 46 -11.48 -9.45 -0.48
C LEU A 46 -9.97 -9.23 -0.57
N THR A 47 -9.51 -8.88 -1.77
CA THR A 47 -8.23 -8.24 -2.00
C THR A 47 -8.30 -6.80 -1.48
N TYR A 48 -7.29 -6.36 -0.73
CA TYR A 48 -7.19 -4.98 -0.22
C TYR A 48 -5.90 -4.33 -0.66
N GLY A 49 -5.98 -3.08 -1.09
CA GLY A 49 -4.83 -2.32 -1.55
C GLY A 49 -5.05 -0.82 -1.56
N VAL A 50 -4.04 -0.10 -2.01
CA VAL A 50 -4.09 1.35 -2.20
C VAL A 50 -3.73 1.71 -3.64
N GLY A 51 -4.31 2.79 -4.14
CA GLY A 51 -3.91 3.34 -5.44
C GLY A 51 -2.49 3.92 -5.35
N VAL A 52 -1.65 3.69 -6.36
CA VAL A 52 -0.29 4.27 -6.42
C VAL A 52 0.12 4.64 -7.85
N LEU A 53 1.20 5.41 -7.93
CA LEU A 53 1.97 5.65 -9.14
C LEU A 53 3.24 4.77 -9.11
N ASN A 54 3.51 4.00 -10.15
CA ASN A 54 4.84 3.36 -10.33
C ASN A 54 5.48 3.85 -11.62
N ARG A 55 6.77 3.53 -11.80
CA ARG A 55 7.45 3.75 -13.08
C ARG A 55 6.70 3.04 -14.21
N PHE A 56 6.48 3.74 -15.31
CA PHE A 56 5.90 3.14 -16.51
C PHE A 56 6.90 2.19 -17.16
N VAL A 57 6.42 1.04 -17.65
CA VAL A 57 7.23 0.04 -18.35
C VAL A 57 6.53 -0.25 -19.67
N GLU A 58 7.14 0.17 -20.78
CA GLU A 58 6.64 -0.09 -22.13
C GLU A 58 6.49 -1.60 -22.34
N GLY A 59 5.38 -2.01 -22.97
CA GLY A 59 5.05 -3.43 -23.21
C GLY A 59 4.45 -4.16 -22.01
N ARG A 60 4.59 -3.65 -20.78
CA ARG A 60 3.90 -4.19 -19.59
C ARG A 60 2.66 -3.39 -19.22
N HIS A 61 2.76 -2.06 -19.25
CA HIS A 61 1.68 -1.18 -18.83
C HIS A 61 0.88 -0.68 -20.05
N PRO A 62 -0.46 -0.64 -19.98
CA PRO A 62 -1.30 -0.05 -21.00
C PRO A 62 -0.96 1.43 -21.23
N ARG A 63 -0.93 1.86 -22.49
CA ARG A 63 -0.53 3.24 -22.85
C ARG A 63 -1.49 4.30 -22.34
N ASP A 64 -2.76 3.98 -22.14
CA ASP A 64 -3.76 4.87 -21.53
C ASP A 64 -3.50 5.13 -20.03
N LYS A 65 -2.62 4.34 -19.40
CA LYS A 65 -2.13 4.56 -18.02
C LYS A 65 -0.82 5.34 -17.95
N LEU A 66 -0.25 5.75 -19.09
CA LEU A 66 0.98 6.54 -19.13
C LEU A 66 0.70 7.99 -18.70
N LEU A 67 1.46 8.44 -17.70
CA LEU A 67 1.53 9.82 -17.28
C LEU A 67 2.98 10.30 -17.34
N VAL A 68 3.28 11.19 -18.28
CA VAL A 68 4.59 11.86 -18.36
C VAL A 68 4.57 13.08 -17.44
N LYS A 69 5.48 13.12 -16.47
CA LYS A 69 5.53 14.19 -15.46
C LYS A 69 6.95 14.41 -14.97
N GLU A 70 7.40 15.67 -15.06
CA GLU A 70 8.77 16.07 -14.68
C GLU A 70 9.83 15.22 -15.41
N GLY A 71 9.63 14.98 -16.71
CA GLY A 71 10.53 14.17 -17.54
C GLY A 71 10.57 12.68 -17.17
N ARG A 72 9.60 12.19 -16.39
CA ARG A 72 9.50 10.78 -15.98
C ARG A 72 8.16 10.18 -16.38
N ASP A 73 8.22 8.93 -16.81
CA ASP A 73 7.05 8.17 -17.22
C ASP A 73 6.51 7.38 -16.02
N TRP A 74 5.27 7.64 -15.67
CA TRP A 74 4.55 7.01 -14.59
C TRP A 74 3.38 6.19 -15.13
N CYS A 75 3.11 5.08 -14.48
CA CYS A 75 1.89 4.32 -14.65
C CYS A 75 0.93 4.71 -13.53
N THR A 76 -0.23 5.24 -13.92
CA THR A 76 -1.29 5.64 -13.01
C THR A 76 -2.18 4.48 -12.64
N ASP A 77 -2.94 4.68 -11.56
CA ASP A 77 -4.03 3.80 -11.16
C ASP A 77 -3.61 2.38 -10.78
N ILE A 78 -2.35 2.14 -10.41
CA ILE A 78 -1.94 0.80 -9.96
C ILE A 78 -2.54 0.51 -8.59
N LEU A 79 -3.08 -0.69 -8.42
CA LEU A 79 -3.49 -1.22 -7.12
C LEU A 79 -2.29 -1.91 -6.45
N ASP A 80 -1.68 -1.24 -5.47
CA ASP A 80 -0.66 -1.88 -4.63
C ASP A 80 -1.33 -2.69 -3.52
N ARG A 81 -1.29 -4.01 -3.65
CA ARG A 81 -1.98 -4.96 -2.77
C ARG A 81 -1.26 -5.10 -1.43
N PHE A 82 -2.02 -4.96 -0.36
CA PHE A 82 -1.62 -5.36 0.98
C PHE A 82 -1.89 -6.85 1.19
N VAL A 83 -3.10 -7.30 0.86
CA VAL A 83 -3.51 -8.71 0.94
C VAL A 83 -4.36 -9.07 -0.27
N SER A 84 -4.35 -10.34 -0.64
CA SER A 84 -5.26 -10.89 -1.65
C SER A 84 -6.49 -11.54 -1.00
N VAL A 85 -7.57 -11.69 -1.77
CA VAL A 85 -8.67 -12.60 -1.42
C VAL A 85 -8.12 -13.99 -1.10
N ASP A 86 -8.77 -14.69 -0.18
CA ASP A 86 -8.39 -16.00 0.35
C ASP A 86 -7.02 -16.09 1.05
N GLN A 87 -6.23 -15.01 1.09
CA GLN A 87 -4.99 -14.97 1.85
C GLN A 87 -5.28 -15.15 3.34
N SER A 88 -4.59 -16.10 3.96
CA SER A 88 -4.61 -16.31 5.40
C SER A 88 -3.90 -15.17 6.12
N VAL A 89 -4.62 -14.45 6.97
CA VAL A 89 -4.09 -13.44 7.89
C VAL A 89 -4.45 -13.79 9.33
N ALA A 90 -3.50 -13.65 10.25
CA ALA A 90 -3.75 -13.81 11.68
C ALA A 90 -4.55 -12.59 12.21
N LEU A 91 -5.39 -12.80 13.21
CA LEU A 91 -6.02 -11.69 13.92
C LEU A 91 -4.95 -10.76 14.52
N GLY A 92 -5.13 -9.46 14.29
CA GLY A 92 -4.19 -8.43 14.70
C GLY A 92 -2.95 -8.31 13.80
N GLU A 93 -2.83 -9.13 12.76
CA GLU A 93 -1.72 -9.04 11.81
C GLU A 93 -1.67 -7.67 11.14
N VAL A 94 -0.47 -7.12 11.05
CA VAL A 94 -0.21 -5.80 10.47
C VAL A 94 0.63 -5.98 9.22
N VAL A 95 0.03 -5.72 8.06
CA VAL A 95 0.75 -5.69 6.79
C VAL A 95 1.23 -4.27 6.53
N ARG A 96 2.52 -4.13 6.18
CA ARG A 96 3.19 -2.84 6.01
C ARG A 96 3.65 -2.62 4.57
N ARG A 97 3.58 -1.38 4.11
CA ARG A 97 4.15 -0.89 2.84
C ARG A 97 4.78 0.49 3.05
N SER A 98 5.81 0.77 2.25
CA SER A 98 6.53 2.04 2.30
C SER A 98 6.44 2.74 0.94
N TYR A 99 6.11 4.02 1.00
CA TYR A 99 5.87 4.87 -0.14
C TYR A 99 6.67 6.16 -0.04
N THR A 100 6.76 6.89 -1.16
CA THR A 100 7.27 8.26 -1.17
C THR A 100 6.28 9.18 -1.87
N PRO A 101 6.16 10.46 -1.46
CA PRO A 101 5.36 11.44 -2.18
C PRO A 101 5.80 11.51 -3.66
N ALA A 102 4.87 11.58 -4.59
CA ALA A 102 5.25 11.62 -6.01
C ALA A 102 5.83 12.97 -6.46
N ARG A 103 5.65 14.04 -5.68
CA ARG A 103 6.27 15.36 -5.91
C ARG A 103 7.04 15.83 -4.68
N SER A 104 8.17 16.49 -4.90
CA SER A 104 8.84 17.28 -3.87
C SER A 104 7.96 18.47 -3.45
N GLY A 105 7.95 18.80 -2.15
CA GLY A 105 7.15 19.92 -1.62
C GLY A 105 5.65 19.66 -1.51
N GLN A 106 5.19 18.43 -1.75
CA GLN A 106 3.80 18.07 -1.54
C GLN A 106 3.43 18.20 -0.06
N ARG A 107 2.37 18.96 0.22
CA ARG A 107 1.93 19.28 1.60
C ARG A 107 0.79 18.40 2.15
N LYS A 108 0.18 17.58 1.30
CA LYS A 108 -0.94 16.71 1.66
C LYS A 108 -0.95 15.48 0.77
N ILE A 109 -1.13 14.30 1.35
CA ILE A 109 -1.31 13.03 0.65
C ILE A 109 -2.69 12.48 0.97
N ILE A 110 -3.41 12.05 -0.07
CA ILE A 110 -4.63 11.26 0.08
C ILE A 110 -4.31 9.83 -0.32
N ILE A 111 -4.44 8.90 0.62
CA ILE A 111 -4.28 7.47 0.41
C ILE A 111 -5.69 6.89 0.26
N ASN A 112 -6.06 6.56 -0.96
CA ASN A 112 -7.33 5.90 -1.24
C ASN A 112 -7.16 4.39 -1.05
N ILE A 113 -8.06 3.80 -0.26
CA ILE A 113 -8.10 2.36 -0.01
C ILE A 113 -9.16 1.74 -0.93
N TYR A 114 -8.78 0.66 -1.58
CA TYR A 114 -9.60 -0.08 -2.52
C TYR A 114 -9.72 -1.54 -2.11
N CYS A 115 -10.80 -2.17 -2.56
CA CYS A 115 -11.02 -3.59 -2.42
C CYS A 115 -11.65 -4.21 -3.66
N SER A 116 -11.45 -5.52 -3.85
CA SER A 116 -12.01 -6.31 -4.94
C SER A 116 -12.28 -7.74 -4.46
N ILE A 117 -13.29 -8.39 -5.06
CA ILE A 117 -13.56 -9.81 -4.86
C ILE A 117 -12.54 -10.72 -5.58
N SER A 118 -11.75 -10.15 -6.49
CA SER A 118 -10.78 -10.87 -7.30
C SER A 118 -9.34 -10.53 -6.93
N ASP A 119 -8.40 -11.42 -7.22
CA ASP A 119 -6.95 -11.22 -7.06
C ASP A 119 -6.20 -10.90 -8.37
N ASP A 120 -6.85 -11.06 -9.52
CA ASP A 120 -6.33 -10.76 -10.85
C ASP A 120 -6.30 -9.25 -11.19
N VAL A 121 -6.84 -8.41 -10.31
CA VAL A 121 -6.87 -6.96 -10.48
C VAL A 121 -5.49 -6.33 -10.33
N VAL A 122 -5.15 -5.47 -11.28
CA VAL A 122 -3.86 -4.76 -11.35
C VAL A 122 -4.06 -3.25 -11.16
N TYR A 123 -5.18 -2.72 -11.63
CA TYR A 123 -5.50 -1.29 -11.59
C TYR A 123 -6.73 -1.00 -10.73
N ILE A 124 -6.76 0.18 -10.12
CA ILE A 124 -7.93 0.67 -9.36
C ILE A 124 -9.14 0.95 -10.26
N SER A 125 -8.95 0.96 -11.58
CA SER A 125 -9.99 1.11 -12.58
C SER A 125 -10.50 -0.23 -13.13
N ASP A 126 -9.92 -1.35 -12.69
CA ASP A 126 -10.35 -2.66 -13.17
C ASP A 126 -11.79 -2.96 -12.72
N PRO A 127 -12.56 -3.71 -13.53
CA PRO A 127 -13.90 -4.13 -13.14
C PRO A 127 -13.90 -4.84 -11.78
N GLY A 128 -14.86 -4.50 -10.92
CA GLY A 128 -14.97 -5.08 -9.58
C GLY A 128 -14.11 -4.43 -8.50
N VAL A 129 -13.20 -3.50 -8.86
CA VAL A 129 -12.47 -2.70 -7.88
C VAL A 129 -13.33 -1.54 -7.40
N ARG A 130 -13.51 -1.44 -6.08
CA ARG A 130 -14.26 -0.34 -5.43
C ARG A 130 -13.42 0.37 -4.39
N LYS A 131 -13.57 1.69 -4.30
CA LYS A 131 -13.02 2.49 -3.21
C LYS A 131 -13.80 2.20 -1.93
N CYS A 132 -13.12 1.77 -0.87
CA CYS A 132 -13.73 1.48 0.43
C CYS A 132 -13.29 2.45 1.54
N GLY A 133 -12.30 3.30 1.29
CA GLY A 133 -11.91 4.32 2.26
C GLY A 133 -10.89 5.31 1.73
N ALA A 134 -10.57 6.31 2.55
CA ALA A 134 -9.45 7.21 2.32
C ALA A 134 -8.88 7.71 3.65
N ILE A 135 -7.56 7.88 3.72
CA ILE A 135 -6.91 8.65 4.78
C ILE A 135 -6.14 9.82 4.17
N THR A 136 -6.14 10.95 4.86
CA THR A 136 -5.42 12.15 4.44
C THR A 136 -4.32 12.44 5.44
N LEU A 137 -3.08 12.54 4.97
CA LEU A 137 -1.90 12.85 5.75
C LEU A 137 -1.36 14.21 5.31
N ASP A 138 -1.30 15.15 6.24
CA ASP A 138 -0.60 16.41 6.00
C ASP A 138 0.91 16.19 6.09
N LEU A 139 1.63 16.93 5.25
CA LEU A 139 3.08 16.86 5.13
C LEU A 139 3.62 18.26 5.41
N PRO A 140 3.92 18.59 6.68
CA PRO A 140 4.56 19.85 6.99
C PRO A 140 5.94 19.91 6.31
N GLU A 141 6.39 21.14 6.05
CA GLU A 141 7.72 21.40 5.51
C GLU A 141 8.78 20.84 6.48
N ALA A 142 9.79 20.18 5.92
CA ALA A 142 10.87 19.64 6.75
C ALA A 142 11.63 20.83 7.39
N LEU A 143 11.83 20.78 8.72
CA LEU A 143 12.52 21.82 9.45
C LEU A 143 13.97 21.98 8.93
N PRO A 144 14.49 23.21 8.78
CA PRO A 144 15.88 23.43 8.42
C PRO A 144 16.79 22.85 9.51
N GLY A 145 17.52 21.78 9.20
CA GLY A 145 18.43 21.09 10.14
C GLY A 145 18.21 19.58 10.25
N THR A 146 17.07 19.05 9.81
CA THR A 146 16.99 17.62 9.47
C THR A 146 17.64 17.46 8.10
N VAL A 147 18.75 16.72 8.06
CA VAL A 147 19.59 16.46 6.88
C VAL A 147 18.80 16.55 5.58
N ALA A 148 18.81 17.73 4.97
CA ALA A 148 18.29 17.98 3.65
C ALA A 148 19.32 17.40 2.69
N GLY A 149 19.32 16.08 2.55
CA GLY A 149 20.35 15.34 1.85
C GLY A 149 19.92 13.91 1.57
N ALA A 150 19.60 13.67 0.29
CA ALA A 150 19.56 12.38 -0.41
C ALA A 150 18.37 11.40 -0.20
N GLU A 151 17.74 11.28 0.96
CA GLU A 151 16.65 10.28 1.14
C GLU A 151 15.25 10.86 0.85
N ARG A 152 14.50 10.24 -0.08
CA ARG A 152 13.09 10.60 -0.33
C ARG A 152 12.25 10.35 0.93
N ARG A 153 11.45 11.35 1.34
CA ARG A 153 10.50 11.26 2.49
C ARG A 153 9.71 9.95 2.44
N GLU A 154 9.81 9.15 3.49
CA GLU A 154 9.11 7.86 3.60
C GLU A 154 7.76 8.04 4.29
N ILE A 155 6.72 7.55 3.63
CA ILE A 155 5.38 7.39 4.19
C ILE A 155 5.15 5.89 4.38
N ARG A 156 5.01 5.47 5.63
CA ARG A 156 4.72 4.08 5.98
C ARG A 156 3.22 3.90 6.17
N ALA A 157 2.60 3.11 5.31
CA ALA A 157 1.20 2.75 5.49
C ALA A 157 1.05 1.30 5.97
N THR A 158 0.08 1.07 6.84
CA THR A 158 -0.19 -0.22 7.45
C THR A 158 -1.68 -0.54 7.42
N MET A 159 -2.01 -1.80 7.15
CA MET A 159 -3.35 -2.34 7.34
C MET A 159 -3.29 -3.42 8.43
N GLN A 160 -4.08 -3.23 9.48
CA GLN A 160 -4.25 -4.20 10.56
C GLN A 160 -5.60 -4.90 10.40
N PHE A 161 -5.57 -6.22 10.40
CA PHE A 161 -6.75 -7.06 10.19
C PHE A 161 -7.31 -7.51 11.55
N GLY A 162 -8.44 -6.93 11.96
CA GLY A 162 -9.19 -7.34 13.15
C GLY A 162 -10.13 -8.51 12.88
N ASP A 163 -11.11 -8.73 13.76
CA ASP A 163 -12.18 -9.72 13.57
C ASP A 163 -13.14 -9.29 12.44
N THR A 164 -13.69 -8.09 12.55
CA THR A 164 -14.72 -7.55 11.63
C THR A 164 -14.27 -6.29 10.89
N GLU A 165 -13.16 -5.69 11.32
CA GLU A 165 -12.70 -4.38 10.86
C GLU A 165 -11.28 -4.45 10.27
N ILE A 166 -10.99 -3.50 9.39
CA ILE A 166 -9.62 -3.23 8.94
C ILE A 166 -9.22 -1.84 9.41
N LYS A 167 -8.16 -1.76 10.21
CA LYS A 167 -7.60 -0.48 10.66
C LYS A 167 -6.47 -0.09 9.72
N VAL A 168 -6.59 1.08 9.11
CA VAL A 168 -5.59 1.62 8.18
C VAL A 168 -4.90 2.80 8.86
N MET A 169 -3.58 2.83 8.78
CA MET A 169 -2.76 3.89 9.35
C MET A 169 -1.68 4.31 8.36
N ALA A 170 -1.33 5.59 8.36
CA ALA A 170 -0.16 6.11 7.67
C ALA A 170 0.65 7.00 8.60
N VAL A 171 1.97 6.82 8.54
CA VAL A 171 2.95 7.55 9.33
C VAL A 171 3.93 8.21 8.38
N ASP A 172 4.11 9.52 8.51
CA ASP A 172 5.25 10.21 7.92
C ASP A 172 6.49 9.97 8.78
N MET A 173 7.47 9.25 8.24
CA MET A 173 8.67 8.89 9.00
C MET A 173 9.59 10.09 9.28
N ALA A 174 9.42 11.20 8.56
CA ALA A 174 10.21 12.41 8.79
C ALA A 174 9.74 13.22 10.01
N THR A 175 8.43 13.21 10.30
CA THR A 175 7.83 14.04 11.37
C THR A 175 7.17 13.21 12.47
N ASN A 176 7.05 11.89 12.26
CA ASN A 176 6.23 10.97 13.05
C ASN A 176 4.73 11.33 13.09
N GLN A 177 4.27 12.23 12.20
CA GLN A 177 2.85 12.53 12.08
C GLN A 177 2.10 11.28 11.62
N THR A 178 1.03 10.96 12.32
CA THR A 178 0.25 9.74 12.11
C THR A 178 -1.21 10.07 11.86
N VAL A 179 -1.80 9.41 10.87
CA VAL A 179 -3.24 9.45 10.59
C VAL A 179 -3.78 8.03 10.50
N ARG A 180 -5.04 7.84 10.92
CA ARG A 180 -5.69 6.55 10.97
C ARG A 180 -7.14 6.63 10.54
N ALA A 181 -7.64 5.56 9.93
CA ALA A 181 -9.06 5.32 9.71
C ALA A 181 -9.39 3.86 9.99
N VAL A 182 -10.65 3.61 10.29
CA VAL A 182 -11.21 2.26 10.39
C VAL A 182 -12.15 2.09 9.21
N ILE A 183 -11.99 0.97 8.49
CA ILE A 183 -12.92 0.57 7.45
C ILE A 183 -13.75 -0.56 8.05
N ASP A 184 -15.00 -0.26 8.33
CA ASP A 184 -16.00 -1.23 8.75
C ASP A 184 -16.73 -1.77 7.50
N PHE A 185 -16.80 -3.09 7.41
CA PHE A 185 -17.46 -3.80 6.32
C PHE A 185 -18.78 -4.44 6.75
N LEU A 186 -19.18 -4.30 8.02
CA LEU A 186 -20.46 -4.79 8.54
C LEU A 186 -21.63 -3.83 8.30
N SER A 187 -21.38 -2.63 7.81
CA SER A 187 -22.40 -1.59 7.63
C SER A 187 -23.13 -1.62 6.28
N ASN A 188 -23.09 -2.74 5.55
CA ASN A 188 -23.69 -2.84 4.21
C ASN A 188 -24.46 -4.13 3.98
#